data_AF-A0A7K4CR09-F1
#
_entry.id   AF-A0A7K4CR09-F1
#
_cell.length_a   1.000
_cell.length_b   1.000
_cell.length_c   1.000
_cell.angle_alpha   90.00
_cell.angle_beta   90.00
_cell.angle_gamma   90.00
#
_symmetry.space_group_name_H-M   'P 1'
#
loop_
_entity.id
_entity.type
_entity.pdbx_description
1 polymer ?
#
loop_
_entity_poly.entity_id
_entity_poly.type
_entity_poly.pdbx_seq_one_letter_code
_entity_poly.pdbx_strand_id
1 'polypeptide(L)' 'MAYKRDKIETDPRYERIISEANQEAEKAVVIVKKGEMGYCHAFWAAKKRVLKEKYGIDWKSPAELNPHVMFD' A
#
# COMPACT_ATOMS: atom_id res chain seq x y z
N MET A 1 -7.20 4.64 20.27
CA MET A 1 -7.80 3.98 19.08
C MET A 1 -6.87 2.87 18.62
N ALA A 2 -7.40 1.76 18.13
CA ALA A 2 -6.58 0.66 17.59
C ALA A 2 -6.23 0.93 16.12
N TYR A 3 -4.96 0.79 15.78
CA TYR A 3 -4.47 0.85 14.40
C TYR A 3 -5.06 -0.30 13.57
N LYS A 4 -5.55 0.01 12.38
CA LYS A 4 -6.23 -0.92 11.46
C LYS A 4 -5.37 -1.21 10.23
N ARG A 5 -5.32 -2.48 9.83
CA ARG A 5 -4.76 -2.94 8.55
C ARG A 5 -5.85 -3.58 7.71
N ASP A 6 -5.64 -3.58 6.39
CA ASP A 6 -6.51 -4.32 5.49
C ASP A 6 -6.33 -5.83 5.76
N LYS A 7 -7.43 -6.58 5.76
CA LYS A 7 -7.42 -8.01 6.08
C LYS A 7 -6.58 -8.80 5.06
N ILE A 8 -6.52 -8.33 3.81
CA ILE A 8 -5.75 -8.99 2.76
C ILE A 8 -4.24 -8.98 3.04
N GLU A 9 -3.74 -8.02 3.82
CA GLU A 9 -2.31 -7.96 4.18
C GLU A 9 -1.94 -9.02 5.22
N THR A 10 -2.94 -9.58 5.92
CA THR A 10 -2.75 -10.64 6.91
C THR A 10 -3.17 -12.02 6.41
N ASP A 11 -3.81 -12.09 5.25
CA ASP A 11 -4.26 -13.35 4.66
C ASP A 11 -3.12 -14.01 3.87
N PRO A 12 -2.66 -15.22 4.27
CA PRO A 12 -1.56 -15.92 3.61
C PRO A 12 -1.79 -16.20 2.11
N ARG A 13 -3.06 -16.26 1.68
CA ARG A 13 -3.42 -16.50 0.26
C ARG A 13 -2.96 -15.35 -0.64
N TYR A 14 -2.89 -14.14 -0.09
CA TYR A 14 -2.52 -12.94 -0.82
C TYR A 14 -1.06 -12.54 -0.57
N GLU A 15 -0.31 -13.26 0.27
CA GLU A 15 1.08 -12.94 0.60
C GLU A 15 1.94 -12.73 -0.65
N ARG A 16 1.85 -13.66 -1.60
CA ARG A 16 2.58 -13.57 -2.88
C ARG A 16 2.14 -12.37 -3.71
N ILE A 17 0.83 -12.15 -3.84
CA ILE A 17 0.26 -11.04 -4.61
C ILE A 17 0.68 -9.69 -4.00
N ILE A 18 0.64 -9.57 -2.68
CA ILE A 18 1.05 -8.37 -1.95
C ILE A 18 2.55 -8.14 -2.11
N SER A 19 3.38 -9.19 -2.04
CA SER A 19 4.82 -9.09 -2.24
C SER A 19 5.16 -8.60 -3.65
N GLU A 20 4.53 -9.19 -4.67
CA GLU A 20 4.70 -8.77 -6.07
C GLU A 20 4.20 -7.33 -6.29
N ALA A 21 3.05 -6.96 -5.72
CA ALA A 21 2.52 -5.61 -5.80
C ALA A 21 3.40 -4.58 -5.07
N ASN A 22 4.02 -4.94 -3.94
CA ASN A 22 4.96 -4.08 -3.23
C ASN A 22 6.21 -3.83 -4.09
N GLN A 23 6.79 -4.87 -4.69
CA GLN A 23 7.96 -4.72 -5.56
C GLN A 23 7.68 -3.83 -6.77
N GLU A 24 6.50 -3.97 -7.36
CA GLU A 24 6.10 -3.12 -8.49
C GLU A 24 5.81 -1.69 -8.06
N ALA A 25 5.15 -1.49 -6.91
CA ALA A 25 4.92 -0.17 -6.35
C ALA A 25 6.23 0.56 -6.01
N GLU A 26 7.22 -0.13 -5.42
CA GLU A 26 8.54 0.46 -5.16
C GLU A 26 9.23 0.92 -6.47
N LYS A 27 9.07 0.17 -7.57
CA LYS A 27 9.62 0.56 -8.88
C LYS A 27 8.84 1.69 -9.56
N ALA A 28 7.54 1.78 -9.31
CA ALA A 28 6.68 2.80 -9.89
C ALA A 28 6.85 4.18 -9.23
N VAL A 29 7.23 4.21 -7.95
CA VAL A 29 7.50 5.46 -7.23
C VAL A 29 8.90 5.95 -7.59
N VAL A 30 8.98 6.83 -8.58
CA VAL A 30 10.25 7.43 -9.06
C VAL A 30 10.45 8.88 -8.60
N ILE A 31 9.36 9.56 -8.22
CA ILE A 31 9.35 11.00 -7.92
C ILE A 31 9.83 11.28 -6.49
N VAL A 32 9.36 10.48 -5.53
CA VAL A 32 9.69 10.61 -4.10
C VAL A 32 10.56 9.42 -3.72
N LYS A 33 11.73 9.66 -3.16
CA LYS A 33 12.66 8.59 -2.77
C LYS A 33 12.26 8.01 -1.42
N LYS A 34 12.66 6.75 -1.20
CA LYS A 34 12.50 6.09 0.09
C LYS A 34 13.21 6.90 1.18
N GLY A 35 12.47 7.29 2.21
CA GLY A 35 12.96 8.13 3.31
C GLY A 35 12.72 9.63 3.14
N GLU A 36 12.16 10.07 2.00
CA GLU A 36 11.64 11.43 1.84
C GLU A 36 10.19 11.52 2.34
N MET A 37 9.82 12.72 2.78
CA MET A 37 8.49 13.07 3.24
C MET A 37 7.45 12.75 2.15
N GLY A 38 6.41 12.00 2.50
CA GLY A 38 5.32 11.61 1.60
C GLY A 38 5.58 10.34 0.79
N TYR A 39 6.73 9.66 0.97
CA TYR A 39 7.01 8.41 0.26
C TYR A 39 5.94 7.34 0.54
N CYS A 40 5.46 7.23 1.77
CA CYS A 40 4.47 6.20 2.12
C CYS A 40 3.18 6.37 1.32
N HIS A 41 2.74 7.62 1.11
CA HIS A 41 1.53 7.93 0.34
C HIS A 41 1.71 7.60 -1.13
N ALA A 42 2.86 7.95 -1.72
CA ALA A 42 3.18 7.62 -3.11
C ALA A 42 3.22 6.10 -3.32
N PHE A 43 3.88 5.39 -2.39
CA PHE A 43 3.95 3.93 -2.40
C PHE A 43 2.58 3.27 -2.27
N TRP A 44 1.74 3.72 -1.33
CA TRP A 44 0.39 3.16 -1.16
C TRP A 44 -0.50 3.42 -2.35
N ALA A 45 -0.43 4.61 -2.96
CA ALA A 45 -1.16 4.91 -4.19
C ALA A 45 -0.75 3.96 -5.33
N ALA A 46 0.56 3.73 -5.51
CA ALA A 46 1.07 2.80 -6.51
C ALA A 46 0.65 1.35 -6.22
N LYS A 47 0.80 0.88 -4.98
CA LYS A 47 0.39 -0.47 -4.55
C LYS A 47 -1.10 -0.69 -4.79
N LYS A 48 -1.94 0.27 -4.41
CA LYS A 48 -3.40 0.20 -4.61
C LYS A 48 -3.75 0.07 -6.09
N ARG A 49 -3.09 0.85 -6.94
CA ARG A 49 -3.26 0.77 -8.39
C ARG A 49 -2.88 -0.61 -8.94
N VAL A 50 -1.72 -1.13 -8.58
CA VAL A 50 -1.25 -2.47 -9.02
C VAL A 50 -2.23 -3.56 -8.59
N LEU A 51 -2.66 -3.54 -7.32
CA LEU A 51 -3.61 -4.52 -6.78
C LEU A 51 -4.97 -4.47 -7.50
N LYS A 52 -5.46 -3.27 -7.81
CA LYS A 52 -6.73 -3.09 -8.51
C LYS A 52 -6.63 -3.52 -9.97
N GLU A 53 -5.61 -3.05 -10.69
CA GLU A 53 -5.48 -3.26 -12.14
C GLU A 53 -5.09 -4.69 -12.49
N LYS A 54 -4.17 -5.32 -11.76
CA LYS A 54 -3.66 -6.67 -12.09
C LYS A 54 -4.43 -7.80 -11.44
N TYR A 55 -4.92 -7.59 -10.22
CA TYR A 55 -5.50 -8.65 -9.41
C TYR A 55 -6.98 -8.43 -9.10
N GLY A 56 -7.57 -7.28 -9.48
CA GLY A 56 -8.95 -6.94 -9.18
C GLY A 56 -9.22 -6.71 -7.68
N ILE A 57 -8.17 -6.52 -6.88
CA ILE A 57 -8.25 -6.42 -5.42
C ILE A 57 -8.45 -4.97 -5.02
N ASP A 58 -9.49 -4.71 -4.23
CA ASP A 58 -9.74 -3.40 -3.63
C ASP A 58 -9.06 -3.32 -2.26
N TRP A 59 -7.79 -2.89 -2.27
CA TRP A 59 -7.00 -2.70 -1.05
C TRP A 59 -7.13 -1.28 -0.50
N LYS A 60 -7.31 -1.16 0.82
CA LYS A 60 -7.32 0.13 1.52
C LYS A 60 -5.98 0.41 2.18
N SER A 61 -5.47 1.62 1.96
CA SER A 61 -4.22 2.06 2.57
C SER A 61 -4.34 2.31 4.08
N PRO A 62 -3.23 2.28 4.82
CA PRO A 62 -3.22 2.65 6.24
C PRO A 62 -3.81 4.04 6.51
N ALA A 63 -3.56 5.03 5.64
CA ALA A 63 -4.16 6.36 5.75
C ALA A 63 -5.69 6.34 5.63
N GLU A 64 -6.25 5.53 4.72
CA GLU A 64 -7.70 5.39 4.55
C GLU A 64 -8.36 4.67 5.73
N LEU A 65 -7.68 3.68 6.32
CA LEU A 65 -8.21 2.92 7.46
C LEU A 65 -8.03 3.66 8.79
N ASN A 66 -7.08 4.59 8.85
CA ASN A 66 -6.70 5.31 10.05
C ASN A 66 -6.64 6.83 9.78
N PRO A 67 -7.77 7.49 9.46
CA PRO A 67 -7.79 8.90 9.08
C PRO A 67 -7.38 9.87 10.21
N HIS A 68 -7.25 9.37 11.43
CA HIS A 68 -6.81 10.11 12.62
C HIS A 68 -5.29 10.01 12.86
N VAL A 69 -4.57 9.23 12.05
CA VAL A 69 -3.12 9.07 12.15
C VAL A 69 -2.48 9.85 11.02
N MET A 70 -1.53 10.72 11.38
CA MET A 70 -0.68 11.39 10.40
C MET A 70 0.43 10.43 9.98
N PHE A 71 0.46 10.12 8.69
CA PHE A 71 1.49 9.29 8.08
C PHE A 71 2.37 10.14 7.19
N ASP A 72 3.63 9.75 7.10
CA ASP A 72 4.63 10.33 6.21
C ASP A 72 5.66 9.27 5.79
#